data_AF-A0A2V6HAI7-F1
#
_entry.id   AF-A0A2V6HAI7-F1
#
_cell.length_a   1.000
_cell.length_b   1.000
_cell.length_c   1.000
_cell.angle_alpha   90.00
_cell.angle_beta   90.00
_cell.angle_gamma   90.00
#
_symmetry.space_group_name_H-M   'P 1'
#
loop_
_entity.id
_entity.type
_entity.pdbx_description
1 polymer ?
#
loop_
_entity_poly.entity_id
_entity_poly.type
_entity_poly.pdbx_seq_one_letter_code
_entity_poly.pdbx_strand_id
1 'polypeptide(L)'
;NRTPFDVPEGESEIVAGHMTEYSGFKYATFFMAEYLGMFAVSGLAVTLFLGGWHAPAHVLEFVPSYVWFFAKLSALLFVYIWLRATLPRMRVDQMMNVAWKFMLPMSFTCVIAAAVWHYAGRGMRGWLWSLFVIVFVYSALSILLDTRRKFARRVYRFAE
;
A
#
# COMPACT_ATOMS: atom_id res chain seq x y z
N ASN A 1 -2.96 10.37 1.27
CA ASN A 1 -4.05 10.29 0.30
C ASN A 1 -3.65 11.09 -0.94
N ARG A 2 -2.75 10.55 -1.77
CA ARG A 2 -2.20 11.28 -2.93
C ARG A 2 -2.25 10.39 -4.17
N THR A 3 -2.14 10.97 -5.37
CA THR A 3 -2.13 10.23 -6.65
C THR A 3 -1.32 8.94 -6.49
N PRO A 4 -1.89 7.75 -6.76
CA PRO A 4 -3.12 7.45 -7.50
C PRO A 4 -4.44 7.41 -6.69
N PHE A 5 -4.41 7.69 -5.37
CA PHE A 5 -5.56 7.49 -4.45
C PHE A 5 -6.27 8.77 -4.00
N ASP A 6 -5.97 9.92 -4.59
CA ASP A 6 -6.44 11.26 -4.23
C ASP A 6 -7.88 11.59 -4.67
N VAL A 7 -8.79 10.64 -4.47
CA VAL A 7 -10.15 10.72 -5.02
C VAL A 7 -11.05 11.79 -4.38
N PRO A 8 -10.86 12.22 -3.12
CA PRO A 8 -11.58 13.36 -2.56
C PRO A 8 -11.05 14.73 -3.02
N GLU A 9 -9.90 14.79 -3.70
CA GLU A 9 -9.22 16.04 -4.09
C GLU A 9 -9.32 16.34 -5.58
N GLY A 10 -10.13 15.57 -6.31
CA GLY A 10 -10.40 15.78 -7.72
C GLY A 10 -11.19 17.07 -7.93
N GLU A 11 -10.50 18.15 -8.30
CA GLU A 11 -11.07 19.44 -8.72
C GLU A 11 -12.21 19.30 -9.75
N SER A 12 -12.20 18.22 -10.53
CA SER A 12 -13.15 17.91 -11.60
C SER A 12 -14.32 17.01 -11.20
N GLU A 13 -14.32 16.36 -10.03
CA GLU A 13 -15.23 15.21 -9.82
C GLU A 13 -16.10 15.29 -8.55
N ILE A 14 -15.61 15.75 -7.39
CA ILE A 14 -16.42 16.15 -6.21
C ILE A 14 -15.57 17.14 -5.40
N VAL A 15 -16.15 18.27 -4.98
CA VAL A 15 -15.49 19.37 -4.24
C VAL A 15 -14.55 18.86 -3.14
N ALA A 16 -13.32 19.37 -3.11
CA ALA A 16 -12.25 18.98 -2.20
C ALA A 16 -12.57 19.31 -0.73
N GLY A 17 -13.34 18.43 -0.07
CA GLY A 17 -14.02 18.66 1.22
C GLY A 17 -13.35 19.66 2.18
N HIS A 18 -12.32 19.22 2.92
CA HIS A 18 -11.64 20.09 3.90
C HIS A 18 -10.76 21.18 3.24
N MET A 19 -10.47 21.09 1.94
CA MET A 19 -9.67 22.11 1.24
C MET A 19 -10.52 23.30 0.82
N THR A 20 -11.84 23.15 0.71
CA THR A 20 -12.75 24.24 0.33
C THR A 20 -13.28 25.06 1.51
N GLU A 21 -13.30 24.48 2.71
CA GLU A 21 -13.87 25.13 3.89
C GLU A 21 -12.82 25.84 4.76
N TYR A 22 -11.56 25.41 4.71
CA TYR A 22 -10.49 25.95 5.55
C TYR A 22 -9.48 26.78 4.76
N SER A 23 -9.10 27.94 5.32
CA SER A 23 -8.09 28.85 4.75
C SER A 23 -6.93 29.14 5.71
N GLY A 24 -5.83 29.69 5.18
CA GLY A 24 -4.68 30.13 5.97
C GLY A 24 -3.96 29.00 6.71
N PHE A 25 -3.70 29.18 8.01
CA PHE A 25 -2.95 28.22 8.82
C PHE A 25 -3.71 26.90 9.04
N LYS A 26 -5.04 26.95 9.18
CA LYS A 26 -5.87 25.74 9.34
C LYS A 26 -5.73 24.81 8.14
N TYR A 27 -5.75 25.37 6.93
CA TYR A 27 -5.46 24.65 5.69
C TYR A 27 -4.07 23.98 5.75
N ALA A 28 -3.02 24.72 6.14
CA ALA A 28 -1.67 24.17 6.26
C ALA A 28 -1.57 22.99 7.24
N THR A 29 -2.31 23.02 8.36
CA THR A 29 -2.31 21.92 9.33
C THR A 29 -2.89 20.61 8.77
N PHE A 30 -3.87 20.65 7.87
CA PHE A 30 -4.39 19.45 7.21
C PHE A 30 -3.35 18.80 6.28
N PHE A 31 -2.66 19.61 5.47
CA PHE A 31 -1.57 19.11 4.63
C PHE A 31 -0.41 18.55 5.46
N MET A 32 -0.03 19.26 6.52
CA MET A 32 1.01 18.79 7.43
C MET A 32 0.63 17.46 8.07
N ALA A 33 -0.61 17.30 8.55
CA ALA A 33 -1.11 16.06 9.12
C ALA A 33 -1.07 14.91 8.10
N GLU A 34 -1.38 15.18 6.83
CA GLU A 34 -1.34 14.14 5.79
C GLU A 34 0.10 13.68 5.48
N TYR A 35 1.06 14.61 5.38
CA TYR A 35 2.47 14.27 5.20
C TYR A 35 3.05 13.57 6.43
N LEU A 36 2.66 13.98 7.64
CA LEU A 36 3.00 13.29 8.87
C LEU A 36 2.42 11.88 8.91
N GLY A 37 1.19 11.69 8.41
CA GLY A 37 0.58 10.36 8.27
C GLY A 37 1.37 9.45 7.33
N MET A 38 1.81 9.96 6.18
CA MET A 38 2.68 9.21 5.26
C MET A 38 4.01 8.83 5.92
N PHE A 39 4.63 9.76 6.65
CA PHE A 39 5.86 9.54 7.39
C PHE A 39 5.67 8.47 8.49
N ALA A 40 4.58 8.56 9.25
CA ALA A 40 4.26 7.62 10.33
C ALA A 40 4.01 6.20 9.81
N VAL A 41 3.21 6.04 8.75
CA VAL A 41 2.94 4.72 8.14
C VAL A 41 4.22 4.13 7.55
N SER A 42 5.06 4.95 6.91
CA SER A 42 6.37 4.49 6.41
C SER A 42 7.29 4.07 7.56
N GLY A 43 7.29 4.83 8.66
CA GLY A 43 8.04 4.48 9.88
C GLY A 43 7.59 3.13 10.47
N LEU A 44 6.28 2.91 10.58
CA LEU A 44 5.71 1.64 11.01
C LEU A 44 6.07 0.49 10.06
N ALA A 45 6.07 0.74 8.75
CA ALA A 45 6.48 -0.27 7.78
C ALA A 45 7.96 -0.65 7.96
N VAL A 46 8.85 0.32 8.19
CA VAL A 46 10.27 0.06 8.46
C VAL A 46 10.46 -0.77 9.73
N THR A 47 9.76 -0.43 10.82
CA THR A 47 9.90 -1.15 12.08
C THR A 47 9.33 -2.56 12.03
N LEU A 48 8.15 -2.75 11.43
CA LEU A 48 7.43 -4.03 11.43
C LEU A 48 7.96 -5.00 10.37
N PHE A 49 8.36 -4.51 9.19
CA PHE A 49 8.66 -5.38 8.04
C PHE A 49 10.12 -5.30 7.58
N LEU A 50 10.81 -4.16 7.71
CA LEU A 50 12.20 -3.99 7.24
C LEU A 50 13.26 -4.10 8.35
N GLY A 51 12.90 -4.69 9.49
CA GLY A 51 13.84 -4.94 10.60
C GLY A 51 14.27 -3.69 11.37
N GLY A 52 13.51 -2.60 11.28
CA GLY A 52 13.71 -1.38 12.07
C GLY A 52 15.11 -0.79 11.93
N TRP A 53 15.76 -0.58 13.08
CA TRP A 53 17.09 0.03 13.22
C TRP A 53 18.28 -0.92 12.97
N HIS A 54 18.03 -2.20 12.69
CA HIS A 54 19.10 -3.16 12.44
C HIS A 54 19.75 -2.96 11.07
N ALA A 55 21.08 -3.08 11.05
CA ALA A 55 21.86 -3.10 9.82
C ALA A 55 21.46 -4.31 8.96
N PRO A 56 21.37 -4.17 7.63
CA PRO A 56 21.04 -5.29 6.74
C PRO A 56 22.07 -6.43 6.77
N ALA A 57 23.31 -6.15 7.14
CA ALA A 57 24.36 -7.13 7.29
C ALA A 57 25.26 -6.78 8.49
N HIS A 58 25.76 -7.81 9.18
CA HIS A 58 26.63 -7.67 10.35
C HIS A 58 27.90 -6.85 10.08
N VAL A 59 28.41 -6.86 8.84
CA VAL A 59 29.60 -6.10 8.44
C VAL A 59 29.36 -4.58 8.47
N LEU A 60 28.10 -4.14 8.39
CA LEU A 60 27.71 -2.73 8.34
C LEU A 60 27.28 -2.16 9.71
N GLU A 61 27.48 -2.92 10.79
CA GLU A 61 27.14 -2.50 12.16
C GLU A 61 28.01 -1.34 12.69
N PHE A 62 29.10 -1.00 12.00
CA PHE A 62 29.88 0.20 12.29
C PHE A 62 29.07 1.50 12.13
N VAL A 63 28.08 1.50 11.24
CA VAL A 63 27.23 2.68 11.01
C VAL A 63 26.15 2.76 12.09
N PRO A 64 25.91 3.93 12.72
CA PRO A 64 24.92 4.06 13.77
C PRO A 64 23.51 3.62 13.36
N SER A 65 22.81 2.97 14.28
CA SER A 65 21.50 2.34 14.06
C SER A 65 20.40 3.31 13.60
N TYR A 66 20.44 4.57 14.04
CA TYR A 66 19.50 5.61 13.59
C TYR A 66 19.66 5.95 12.11
N VAL A 67 20.89 5.91 11.57
CA VAL A 67 21.14 6.18 10.15
C VAL A 67 20.45 5.13 9.28
N TRP A 68 20.48 3.86 9.69
CA TRP A 68 19.81 2.77 8.97
C TRP A 68 18.29 2.93 8.94
N PHE A 69 17.70 3.37 10.05
CA PHE A 69 16.27 3.64 10.10
C PHE A 69 15.88 4.77 9.16
N PHE A 70 16.56 5.92 9.25
CA PHE A 70 16.27 7.06 8.37
C PHE A 70 16.56 6.73 6.90
N ALA A 71 17.58 5.94 6.58
CA ALA A 71 17.86 5.52 5.21
C ALA A 71 16.71 4.66 4.63
N LYS A 72 16.23 3.65 5.38
CA LYS A 72 15.09 2.83 4.96
C LYS A 72 13.80 3.66 4.84
N LEU A 73 13.60 4.59 5.77
CA LEU A 73 12.46 5.52 5.75
C LEU A 73 12.49 6.42 4.52
N SER A 74 13.64 7.04 4.24
CA SER A 74 13.85 7.88 3.04
C SER A 74 13.64 7.07 1.77
N ALA A 75 14.07 5.81 1.72
CA ALA A 75 13.83 4.93 0.59
C ALA A 75 12.33 4.67 0.36
N LEU A 76 11.55 4.39 1.42
CA LEU A 76 10.10 4.24 1.30
C LEU A 76 9.40 5.53 0.88
N LEU A 77 9.78 6.68 1.45
CA LEU A 77 9.24 7.98 1.05
C LEU A 77 9.57 8.29 -0.42
N PHE A 78 10.78 7.97 -0.86
CA PHE A 78 11.17 8.07 -2.27
C PHE A 78 10.27 7.20 -3.16
N VAL A 79 9.99 5.95 -2.76
CA VAL A 79 9.04 5.09 -3.49
C VAL A 79 7.64 5.70 -3.53
N TYR A 80 7.14 6.28 -2.44
CA TYR A 80 5.86 6.99 -2.45
C TYR A 80 5.84 8.16 -3.45
N ILE A 81 6.90 8.98 -3.46
CA ILE A 81 7.02 10.10 -4.40
C ILE A 81 7.15 9.59 -5.84
N TRP A 82 7.86 8.49 -6.05
CA TRP A 82 8.03 7.89 -7.36
C TRP A 82 6.72 7.34 -7.91
N LEU A 83 6.00 6.54 -7.11
CA LEU A 83 4.67 6.01 -7.47
C LEU A 83 3.68 7.14 -7.78
N ARG A 84 3.75 8.23 -7.02
CA ARG A 84 2.95 9.44 -7.25
C ARG A 84 3.21 10.05 -8.61
N ALA A 85 4.47 10.05 -9.06
CA ALA A 85 4.87 10.61 -10.34
C ALA A 85 4.56 9.68 -11.53
N THR A 86 4.62 8.35 -11.34
CA THR A 86 4.47 7.38 -12.44
C THR A 86 3.05 6.87 -12.66
N LEU A 87 2.23 6.77 -11.61
CA LEU A 87 0.93 6.11 -11.72
C LEU A 87 -0.20 7.09 -12.05
N PRO A 88 -1.09 6.75 -13.01
CA PRO A 88 -2.27 7.54 -13.28
C PRO A 88 -3.27 7.44 -12.13
N ARG A 89 -4.13 8.45 -12.00
CA ARG A 89 -5.24 8.45 -11.03
C ARG A 89 -6.16 7.24 -11.25
N MET A 90 -6.53 6.58 -10.16
CA MET A 90 -7.46 5.45 -10.17
C MET A 90 -8.80 5.86 -9.56
N ARG A 91 -9.90 5.43 -10.17
CA ARG A 91 -11.26 5.71 -9.65
C ARG A 91 -11.51 4.96 -8.34
N VAL A 92 -12.23 5.57 -7.37
CA VAL A 92 -12.61 4.93 -6.09
C VAL A 92 -13.21 3.55 -6.29
N ASP A 93 -14.11 3.38 -7.25
CA ASP A 93 -14.74 2.08 -7.49
C ASP A 93 -13.73 0.98 -7.84
N GLN A 94 -12.68 1.31 -8.60
CA GLN A 94 -11.63 0.37 -8.97
C GLN A 94 -10.74 0.06 -7.76
N MET A 95 -10.34 1.09 -7.01
CA MET A 95 -9.58 0.93 -5.77
C MET A 95 -10.34 0.09 -4.74
N MET A 96 -11.63 0.36 -4.55
CA MET A 96 -12.50 -0.34 -3.61
C MET A 96 -12.67 -1.81 -4.02
N ASN A 97 -12.86 -2.08 -5.32
CA ASN A 97 -12.90 -3.45 -5.81
C ASN A 97 -11.59 -4.20 -5.54
N VAL A 98 -10.42 -3.58 -5.77
CA VAL A 98 -9.12 -4.21 -5.48
C VAL A 98 -8.93 -4.42 -3.98
N ALA A 99 -9.24 -3.41 -3.16
CA ALA A 99 -9.10 -3.48 -1.71
C ALA A 99 -9.95 -4.60 -1.11
N TRP A 100 -11.23 -4.67 -1.47
CA TRP A 100 -12.16 -5.64 -0.90
C TRP A 100 -12.07 -7.03 -1.49
N LYS A 101 -11.93 -7.15 -2.81
CA LYS A 101 -11.98 -8.45 -3.46
C LYS A 101 -10.63 -9.14 -3.54
N PHE A 102 -9.54 -8.38 -3.53
CA PHE A 102 -8.19 -8.92 -3.68
C PHE A 102 -7.35 -8.72 -2.42
N MET A 103 -7.17 -7.50 -1.92
CA MET A 103 -6.23 -7.24 -0.82
C MET A 103 -6.68 -7.84 0.52
N LEU A 104 -7.98 -7.76 0.83
CA LEU A 104 -8.53 -8.25 2.10
C LEU A 104 -8.50 -9.79 2.21
N PRO A 105 -8.90 -10.58 1.19
CA PRO A 105 -8.68 -12.02 1.21
C PRO A 105 -7.20 -12.41 1.26
N MET A 106 -6.33 -11.66 0.56
CA MET A 106 -4.89 -11.91 0.59
C MET A 106 -4.27 -11.66 1.97
N SER A 107 -4.71 -10.64 2.71
CA SER A 107 -4.18 -10.39 4.06
C SER A 107 -4.51 -11.53 5.03
N PHE A 108 -5.74 -12.08 4.97
CA PHE A 108 -6.10 -13.28 5.73
C PHE A 108 -5.29 -14.50 5.30
N THR A 109 -5.04 -14.64 4.01
CA THR A 109 -4.19 -15.72 3.48
C THR A 109 -2.78 -15.64 4.04
N CYS A 110 -2.20 -14.44 4.18
CA CYS A 110 -0.87 -14.27 4.79
C CYS A 110 -0.85 -14.73 6.26
N VAL A 111 -1.92 -14.50 7.02
CA VAL A 111 -2.02 -14.99 8.41
C VAL A 111 -2.07 -16.52 8.45
N ILE A 112 -2.87 -17.14 7.59
CA ILE A 112 -2.94 -18.61 7.46
C ILE A 112 -1.58 -19.17 7.01
N ALA A 113 -0.94 -18.53 6.05
CA ALA A 113 0.37 -18.93 5.53
C ALA A 113 1.46 -18.85 6.62
N ALA A 114 1.40 -17.85 7.51
CA ALA A 114 2.28 -17.75 8.68
C ALA A 114 2.00 -18.87 9.70
N ALA A 115 0.73 -19.23 9.92
CA ALA A 115 0.37 -20.36 10.77
C ALA A 115 0.88 -21.69 10.19
N VAL A 116 0.69 -21.93 8.88
CA VAL A 116 1.20 -23.12 8.19
C VAL A 116 2.72 -23.21 8.29
N TRP A 117 3.44 -22.09 8.10
CA TRP A 117 4.89 -22.06 8.29
C TRP A 117 5.32 -22.44 9.71
N HIS A 118 4.59 -21.96 10.72
CA HIS A 118 4.89 -22.26 12.12
C HIS A 118 4.67 -23.74 12.47
N TYR A 119 3.55 -24.33 12.03
CA TYR A 119 3.16 -25.70 12.39
C TYR A 119 3.76 -26.79 11.50
N ALA A 120 4.03 -26.53 10.22
CA ALA A 120 4.66 -27.49 9.30
C ALA A 120 6.19 -27.62 9.49
N GLY A 121 6.74 -26.84 10.43
CA GLY A 121 8.16 -26.80 10.78
C GLY A 121 8.88 -25.62 10.09
N ARG A 122 9.63 -24.85 10.88
CA ARG A 122 10.34 -23.61 10.47
C ARG A 122 11.47 -23.79 9.43
N GLY A 123 11.64 -25.00 8.90
CA GLY A 123 12.63 -25.31 7.85
C GLY A 123 12.12 -24.99 6.45
N MET A 124 12.89 -25.42 5.44
CA MET A 124 12.54 -25.23 4.01
C MET A 124 11.14 -25.78 3.66
N ARG A 125 10.70 -26.87 4.30
CA ARG A 125 9.39 -27.49 4.06
C ARG A 125 8.23 -26.57 4.46
N GLY A 126 8.32 -25.87 5.60
CA GLY A 126 7.29 -24.91 6.02
C GLY A 126 7.21 -23.72 5.08
N TRP A 127 8.36 -23.26 4.56
CA TRP A 127 8.40 -22.23 3.52
C TRP A 127 7.71 -22.66 2.23
N LEU A 128 7.98 -23.87 1.74
CA LEU A 128 7.34 -24.41 0.54
C LEU A 128 5.82 -24.53 0.70
N TRP A 129 5.34 -25.03 1.84
CA TRP A 129 3.90 -25.13 2.12
C TRP A 129 3.22 -23.77 2.26
N SER A 130 3.87 -22.82 2.92
CA SER A 130 3.37 -21.44 3.04
C SER A 130 3.24 -20.76 1.67
N LEU A 131 4.27 -20.88 0.82
CA LEU A 131 4.25 -20.36 -0.54
C LEU A 131 3.18 -21.05 -1.40
N PHE A 132 3.01 -22.36 -1.27
CA PHE A 132 1.97 -23.09 -1.98
C PHE A 132 0.58 -22.57 -1.63
N VAL A 133 0.28 -22.34 -0.34
CA VAL A 133 -1.00 -21.78 0.10
C VAL A 133 -1.23 -20.39 -0.50
N ILE A 134 -0.22 -19.52 -0.47
CA ILE A 134 -0.31 -18.16 -1.04
C ILE A 134 -0.58 -18.22 -2.54
N VAL A 135 0.20 -19.02 -3.28
CA VAL A 135 0.07 -19.15 -4.74
C VAL A 135 -1.28 -19.76 -5.13
N PHE A 136 -1.73 -20.78 -4.39
CA PHE A 136 -3.03 -21.40 -4.60
C PHE A 136 -4.15 -20.38 -4.47
N VAL A 137 -4.22 -19.66 -3.35
CA VAL A 137 -5.27 -18.65 -3.13
C VAL A 137 -5.16 -17.50 -4.12
N TYR A 138 -3.95 -17.02 -4.41
CA TYR A 138 -3.73 -15.97 -5.43
C TYR A 138 -4.28 -16.41 -6.80
N SER A 139 -3.95 -17.62 -7.25
CA SER A 139 -4.41 -18.16 -8.53
C SER A 139 -5.93 -18.33 -8.57
N ALA A 140 -6.53 -18.84 -7.48
CA ALA A 140 -7.96 -18.99 -7.35
C ALA A 140 -8.67 -17.63 -7.42
N LEU A 141 -8.19 -16.62 -6.70
CA LEU A 141 -8.72 -15.26 -6.75
C LEU A 141 -8.52 -14.63 -8.13
N SER A 142 -7.37 -14.85 -8.77
CA SER A 142 -7.10 -14.33 -10.12
C SER A 142 -8.06 -14.89 -11.17
N ILE A 143 -8.47 -16.16 -11.03
CA ILE A 143 -9.44 -16.80 -11.93
C ILE A 143 -10.86 -16.31 -11.59
N LEU A 144 -11.22 -16.27 -10.30
CA LEU A 144 -12.57 -15.94 -9.85
C LEU A 144 -12.94 -14.47 -10.11
N LEU A 145 -11.96 -13.57 -10.03
CA LEU A 145 -12.17 -12.13 -10.19
C LEU A 145 -12.09 -11.65 -11.64
N ASP A 146 -11.95 -12.57 -12.61
CA ASP A 146 -11.84 -12.38 -14.06
C ASP A 146 -11.68 -10.90 -14.47
N THR A 147 -10.46 -10.40 -14.30
CA THR A 147 -10.10 -8.98 -14.53
C THR A 147 -10.13 -8.62 -16.04
N ARG A 148 -10.35 -9.61 -16.92
CA ARG A 148 -10.32 -9.47 -18.38
C ARG A 148 -11.48 -8.64 -18.93
N ARG A 149 -12.61 -8.51 -18.21
CA ARG A 149 -13.84 -7.89 -18.74
C ARG A 149 -14.09 -6.42 -18.39
N LYS A 150 -13.23 -5.75 -17.59
CA LYS A 150 -13.57 -4.43 -17.00
C LYS A 150 -12.77 -3.22 -17.49
N PHE A 151 -11.87 -3.37 -18.47
CA PHE A 151 -11.22 -2.25 -19.15
C PHE A 151 -12.01 -1.75 -20.38
N ALA A 152 -13.33 -1.91 -20.39
CA ALA A 152 -14.17 -1.29 -21.40
C ALA A 152 -14.39 0.21 -21.06
N ARG A 153 -14.19 1.10 -22.04
CA ARG A 153 -14.50 2.53 -21.91
C ARG A 153 -16.01 2.67 -21.63
N ARG A 154 -16.37 3.12 -20.43
CA ARG A 154 -17.78 3.28 -20.04
C ARG A 154 -18.33 4.50 -20.79
N VAL A 155 -19.27 4.28 -21.71
CA VAL A 155 -19.95 5.36 -22.44
C VAL A 155 -21.09 5.88 -21.57
N TYR A 156 -21.01 7.14 -21.15
CA TYR A 156 -22.10 7.80 -20.42
C TYR A 156 -23.17 8.21 -21.42
N ARG A 157 -24.34 7.58 -21.35
CA ARG A 157 -25.45 7.78 -22.29
C ARG A 157 -26.41 8.91 -21.87
N PHE A 158 -26.01 9.75 -20.91
CA PHE A 158 -26.84 10.80 -20.31
C PHE A 158 -26.21 12.20 -20.41
N ALA A 159 -25.34 12.41 -21.39
CA ALA A 159 -24.86 13.73 -21.77
C ALA A 159 -25.41 14.06 -23.17
N GLU A 160 -26.72 14.30 -23.22
CA GLU A 160 -27.39 15.13 -24.22
C GLU A 160 -28.13 16.25 -23.48
#